data_AF-A0AAV2ZQ29-F1
#
_entry.id   AF-A0AAV2ZQ29-F1
#
_cell.length_a   1.000
_cell.length_b   1.000
_cell.length_c   1.000
_cell.angle_alpha   90.00
_cell.angle_beta   90.00
_cell.angle_gamma   90.00
#
_symmetry.space_group_name_H-M   'P 1'
#
loop_
_entity.id
_entity.type
_entity.pdbx_description
1 polymer ?
#
loop_
_entity_poly.entity_id
_entity_poly.type
_entity_poly.pdbx_seq_one_letter_code
_entity_poly.pdbx_strand_id
1 'polypeptide(L)'
;IPAVTPCWRTEEFTISRDCYGCNQFEAKTVGQCGVTGYIEQVNCIQSNKVEYKSCRSVAMEKKVFWQFVGMMMAAAVVMSLVVVLRQRTLDRRALEKVRKQIESI
;
A
#
# COMPACT_ATOMS: atom_id res chain seq x y z
N ILE A 1 -17.03 -29.97 -14.66
CA ILE A 1 -17.51 -29.41 -13.37
C ILE A 1 -18.62 -28.45 -13.74
N PRO A 2 -19.89 -28.69 -13.36
CA PRO A 2 -20.95 -27.75 -13.71
C PRO A 2 -20.60 -26.41 -13.06
N ALA A 3 -20.57 -25.35 -13.85
CA ALA A 3 -20.38 -24.00 -13.36
C ALA A 3 -21.65 -23.63 -12.58
N VAL A 4 -21.67 -23.93 -11.28
CA VAL A 4 -22.71 -23.46 -10.37
C VAL A 4 -22.64 -21.95 -10.40
N THR A 5 -23.63 -21.32 -11.02
CA THR A 5 -23.76 -19.86 -11.03
C THR A 5 -23.84 -19.39 -9.58
N PRO A 6 -22.99 -18.45 -9.14
CA PRO A 6 -23.02 -18.00 -7.76
C PRO A 6 -24.33 -17.27 -7.45
N CYS A 7 -24.90 -17.51 -6.27
CA CYS A 7 -26.22 -16.99 -5.91
C CYS A 7 -26.30 -15.45 -5.92
N TRP A 8 -25.19 -14.76 -5.63
CA TRP A 8 -25.11 -13.29 -5.66
C TRP A 8 -25.23 -12.69 -7.07
N ARG A 9 -25.20 -13.52 -8.13
CA ARG A 9 -25.46 -13.08 -9.51
C ARG A 9 -26.95 -13.17 -9.88
N THR A 10 -27.70 -14.04 -9.21
CA THR A 10 -29.11 -14.33 -9.54
C THR A 10 -30.08 -13.74 -8.53
N GLU A 11 -29.64 -13.54 -7.29
CA GLU A 11 -30.46 -13.07 -6.18
C GLU A 11 -29.89 -11.80 -5.56
N GLU A 12 -30.77 -11.06 -4.87
CA GLU A 12 -30.35 -9.97 -4.01
C GLU A 12 -29.54 -10.53 -2.83
N PHE A 13 -28.43 -9.86 -2.52
CA PHE A 13 -27.49 -10.30 -1.51
C PHE A 13 -27.13 -9.15 -0.58
N THR A 14 -26.80 -9.48 0.67
CA THR A 14 -26.24 -8.55 1.64
C THR A 14 -24.77 -8.86 1.88
N ILE A 15 -23.96 -7.84 2.15
CA ILE A 15 -22.55 -8.01 2.49
C ILE A 15 -22.48 -8.35 3.97
N SER A 16 -22.16 -9.60 4.29
CA SER A 16 -21.98 -10.05 5.67
C SER A 16 -20.64 -9.63 6.24
N ARG A 17 -19.60 -9.59 5.39
CA ARG A 17 -18.25 -9.18 5.79
C ARG A 17 -17.61 -8.35 4.70
N ASP A 18 -17.16 -7.17 5.10
CA ASP A 18 -16.43 -6.25 4.23
C ASP A 18 -15.15 -6.88 3.68
N CYS A 19 -14.73 -6.38 2.52
CA CYS A 19 -13.57 -6.85 1.78
C CYS A 19 -12.30 -6.94 2.66
N TYR A 20 -11.77 -8.15 2.83
CA TYR A 20 -10.61 -8.44 3.66
C TYR A 20 -9.56 -9.26 2.90
N GLY A 21 -8.31 -9.19 3.34
CA GLY A 21 -7.20 -9.95 2.75
C GLY A 21 -7.31 -11.42 3.15
N CYS A 22 -7.17 -12.33 2.19
CA CYS A 22 -7.26 -13.75 2.48
C CYS A 22 -6.10 -14.21 3.36
N ASN A 23 -6.40 -15.13 4.27
CA ASN A 23 -5.36 -15.83 5.01
C ASN A 23 -4.75 -16.99 4.20
N GLN A 24 -3.62 -17.56 4.65
CA GLN A 24 -2.95 -18.67 3.94
C GLN A 24 -3.86 -19.88 3.66
N PHE A 25 -4.80 -20.17 4.56
CA PHE A 25 -5.77 -21.23 4.38
C PHE A 25 -6.80 -20.87 3.31
N GLU A 26 -7.42 -19.69 3.40
CA GLU A 26 -8.41 -19.21 2.43
C GLU A 26 -7.81 -19.07 1.03
N ALA A 27 -6.55 -18.68 0.91
CA ALA A 27 -5.85 -18.61 -0.37
C ALA A 27 -5.77 -19.97 -1.09
N LYS A 28 -5.78 -21.09 -0.34
CA LYS A 28 -5.77 -22.46 -0.91
C LYS A 28 -7.17 -23.03 -1.09
N THR A 29 -8.09 -22.69 -0.19
CA THR A 29 -9.43 -23.30 -0.14
C THR A 29 -10.47 -22.50 -0.93
N VAL A 30 -10.29 -21.18 -1.07
CA VAL A 30 -11.23 -20.25 -1.70
C VAL A 30 -10.63 -19.80 -3.03
N GLY A 31 -11.12 -20.37 -4.14
CA GLY A 31 -10.61 -20.07 -5.48
C GLY A 31 -10.72 -18.59 -5.87
N GLN A 32 -11.69 -17.86 -5.31
CA GLN A 32 -11.90 -16.43 -5.52
C GLN A 32 -10.74 -15.59 -4.98
N CYS A 33 -9.97 -16.12 -4.04
CA CYS A 33 -8.80 -15.44 -3.51
C CYS A 33 -7.65 -15.33 -4.54
N GLY A 34 -7.54 -16.27 -5.48
CA GLY A 34 -6.41 -16.34 -6.41
C GLY A 34 -6.29 -15.17 -7.39
N VAL A 35 -7.33 -14.35 -7.55
CA VAL A 35 -7.35 -13.26 -8.53
C VAL A 35 -6.77 -11.96 -7.95
N THR A 36 -7.25 -11.54 -6.78
CA THR A 36 -6.86 -10.26 -6.16
C THR A 36 -6.16 -10.43 -4.81
N GLY A 37 -6.23 -11.61 -4.18
CA GLY A 37 -5.80 -11.82 -2.79
C GLY A 37 -6.78 -11.27 -1.74
N TYR A 38 -7.93 -10.74 -2.17
CA TYR A 38 -8.96 -10.17 -1.30
C TYR A 38 -10.33 -10.75 -1.63
N ILE A 39 -11.10 -11.05 -0.58
CA ILE A 39 -12.45 -11.59 -0.67
C ILE A 39 -13.40 -10.84 0.24
N GLU A 40 -14.66 -10.81 -0.14
CA GLU A 40 -15.77 -10.33 0.69
C GLU A 40 -16.83 -11.42 0.80
N GLN A 41 -17.49 -11.48 1.94
CA GLN A 41 -18.49 -12.50 2.23
C GLN A 41 -19.88 -11.92 1.99
N VAL A 42 -20.66 -12.60 1.17
CA VAL A 42 -22.04 -12.21 0.85
C VAL A 42 -23.02 -13.27 1.31
N ASN A 43 -24.17 -12.85 1.79
CA ASN A 43 -25.29 -13.73 2.09
C ASN A 43 -26.42 -13.47 1.09
N CYS A 44 -26.80 -14.49 0.34
CA CYS A 44 -27.92 -14.42 -0.60
C CYS A 44 -29.24 -14.50 0.16
N ILE A 45 -30.13 -13.53 -0.07
CA ILE A 45 -31.34 -13.36 0.76
C ILE A 45 -32.33 -14.50 0.53
N GLN A 46 -32.55 -14.95 -0.72
CA GLN A 46 -33.55 -15.98 -0.99
C GLN A 46 -33.06 -17.38 -0.63
N SER A 47 -31.82 -17.73 -0.99
CA SER A 47 -31.23 -19.03 -0.66
C SER A 47 -30.68 -19.13 0.77
N ASN A 48 -30.56 -18.01 1.50
CA ASN A 48 -29.86 -17.91 2.79
C ASN A 48 -28.49 -18.61 2.77
N LYS A 49 -27.75 -18.39 1.68
CA LYS A 49 -26.48 -19.05 1.41
C LYS A 49 -25.35 -18.04 1.47
N VAL A 50 -24.33 -18.40 2.24
CA VAL A 50 -23.09 -17.63 2.34
C VAL A 50 -22.15 -18.04 1.20
N GLU A 51 -21.76 -17.06 0.39
CA GLU A 51 -20.83 -17.22 -0.72
C GLU A 51 -19.71 -16.18 -0.63
N TYR A 52 -18.58 -16.49 -1.28
CA TYR A 52 -17.43 -15.59 -1.34
C TYR A 52 -17.31 -14.99 -2.75
N LYS A 53 -17.09 -13.68 -2.83
CA LYS A 53 -16.69 -13.00 -4.07
C LYS A 53 -15.33 -12.36 -3.92
N SER A 54 -14.57 -12.32 -5.02
CA SER A 54 -13.33 -11.55 -5.07
C SER A 54 -13.69 -10.07 -5.06
N CYS A 55 -12.99 -9.30 -4.24
CA CYS A 55 -13.18 -7.86 -4.13
C CYS A 55 -11.86 -7.15 -4.41
N ARG A 56 -11.96 -5.89 -4.84
CA ARG A 56 -10.81 -4.99 -4.98
C ARG A 56 -10.88 -3.93 -3.89
N SER A 57 -10.09 -4.09 -2.83
CA SER A 57 -10.09 -3.13 -1.72
C SER A 57 -9.28 -1.88 -2.08
N VAL A 58 -9.94 -0.88 -2.68
CA VAL A 58 -9.36 0.45 -2.95
C VAL A 58 -8.87 1.12 -1.65
N ALA A 59 -9.53 0.83 -0.52
CA ALA A 59 -9.16 1.38 0.78
C ALA A 59 -7.83 0.81 1.32
N MET A 60 -7.56 -0.49 1.11
CA MET A 60 -6.26 -1.07 1.49
C MET A 60 -5.15 -0.72 0.50
N GLU A 61 -5.45 -0.65 -0.81
CA GLU A 61 -4.50 -0.12 -1.81
C GLU A 61 -4.02 1.29 -1.42
N LYS A 62 -4.93 2.15 -0.95
CA LYS A 62 -4.61 3.52 -0.48
C LYS A 62 -3.71 3.56 0.76
N LYS A 63 -3.90 2.67 1.73
CA LYS A 63 -3.08 2.68 2.97
C LYS A 63 -1.63 2.30 2.69
N VAL A 64 -1.42 1.23 1.95
CA VAL A 64 -0.05 0.78 1.59
C VAL A 64 0.63 1.84 0.72
N PHE A 65 -0.11 2.42 -0.22
CA PHE A 65 0.39 3.53 -1.03
C PHE A 65 0.82 4.72 -0.18
N TRP A 66 -0.02 5.18 0.77
CA TRP A 66 0.32 6.31 1.64
C TRP A 66 1.50 6.04 2.57
N GLN A 67 1.64 4.80 3.08
CA GLN A 67 2.80 4.41 3.86
C GLN A 67 4.09 4.48 3.02
N PHE A 68 4.06 3.95 1.80
CA PHE A 68 5.20 3.99 0.89
C PHE A 68 5.56 5.44 0.50
N VAL A 69 4.58 6.24 0.09
CA VAL A 69 4.76 7.65 -0.26
C VAL A 69 5.35 8.43 0.92
N GLY A 70 4.81 8.23 2.13
CA GLY A 70 5.32 8.85 3.35
C GLY A 70 6.79 8.49 3.63
N MET A 71 7.16 7.21 3.50
CA MET A 71 8.54 6.76 3.69
C MET A 71 9.50 7.37 2.66
N MET A 72 9.13 7.37 1.38
CA MET A 72 9.96 7.93 0.32
C MET A 72 10.14 9.44 0.46
N MET A 73 9.08 10.16 0.84
CA MET A 73 9.15 11.59 1.12
C MET A 73 10.08 11.88 2.30
N ALA A 74 9.97 11.12 3.38
CA ALA A 74 10.87 11.27 4.53
C ALA A 74 12.33 10.99 4.16
N ALA A 75 12.59 9.92 3.41
CA ALA A 75 13.93 9.59 2.92
C ALA A 75 14.51 10.72 2.04
N ALA A 76 13.70 11.30 1.16
CA ALA A 76 14.11 12.42 0.31
C ALA A 76 14.50 13.66 1.14
N VAL A 77 13.73 13.99 2.19
CA VAL A 77 14.05 15.09 3.11
C VAL A 77 15.37 14.83 3.84
N VAL A 78 15.55 13.62 4.38
CA VAL A 78 16.80 13.24 5.08
C VAL A 78 18.01 13.37 4.15
N MET A 79 17.92 12.82 2.94
CA MET A 79 19.00 12.91 1.97
C MET A 79 19.29 14.36 1.57
N SER A 80 18.27 15.18 1.38
CA SER A 80 18.42 16.60 1.09
C SER A 80 19.14 17.34 2.22
N LEU A 81 18.77 17.08 3.48
CA LEU A 81 19.44 17.66 4.64
C LEU A 81 20.91 17.25 4.72
N VAL A 82 21.21 15.96 4.49
CA VAL A 82 22.59 15.46 4.46
C VAL A 82 23.42 16.18 3.39
N VAL A 83 22.86 16.37 2.19
CA VAL A 83 23.54 17.10 1.09
C VAL A 83 23.80 18.55 1.48
N VAL A 84 22.82 19.25 2.04
CA VAL A 84 22.97 20.66 2.46
C VAL A 84 24.02 20.80 3.56
N LEU A 85 24.02 19.89 4.55
CA LEU A 85 25.03 19.90 5.60
C LEU A 85 26.43 19.70 5.02
N ARG A 86 26.60 18.75 4.09
CA ARG A 86 27.88 18.53 3.40
C ARG A 86 28.30 19.77 2.60
N GLN A 87 27.40 20.36 1.82
CA GLN A 87 27.68 21.59 1.07
C GLN A 87 28.12 22.72 2.01
N ARG A 88 27.42 22.95 3.13
CA ARG A 88 27.82 23.96 4.12
C ARG A 88 29.19 23.69 4.73
N THR A 89 29.56 22.43 4.99
CA THR A 89 30.91 22.11 5.49
C THR A 89 31.99 22.41 4.44
N LEU A 90 31.71 22.17 3.16
CA LEU A 90 32.62 22.51 2.06
C LEU A 90 32.74 24.02 1.90
N ASP A 91 31.64 24.77 1.95
CA ASP A 91 31.62 26.23 1.84
C ASP A 91 32.42 26.89 2.98
N ARG A 92 32.26 26.41 4.22
CA ARG A 92 33.07 26.90 5.36
C ARG A 92 34.56 26.68 5.14
N ARG A 93 34.95 25.48 4.68
CA ARG A 93 36.36 25.16 4.38
C ARG A 93 36.90 26.01 3.22
N ALA A 94 36.09 26.32 2.22
CA ALA A 94 36.48 27.19 1.11
C ALA A 94 36.68 28.64 1.58
N LEU A 95 35.76 29.19 2.38
CA LEU A 95 35.86 30.53 2.95
C LEU A 95 37.07 30.70 3.89
N GLU A 96 37.37 29.68 4.70
CA GLU A 96 38.57 29.69 5.55
C GLU A 96 39.87 29.72 4.73
N LYS A 97 39.91 29.00 3.60
CA LYS A 97 41.05 29.05 2.67
C LYS A 97 41.21 30.44 2.05
N VAL A 98 40.11 31.07 1.64
CA VAL A 98 40.13 32.44 1.09
C VAL A 98 40.58 33.45 2.15
N ARG A 99 40.05 33.38 3.38
CA ARG A 99 40.47 34.26 4.49
C ARG A 99 41.96 34.16 4.79
N LYS A 100 42.50 32.94 4.85
CA LYS A 100 43.94 32.74 5.08
C LYS A 100 44.83 33.34 3.99
N GLN A 101 44.34 33.47 2.76
CA GLN A 101 45.09 34.15 1.69
C GLN A 101 45.10 35.67 1.84
N ILE A 102 44.08 36.26 2.47
CA ILE A 102 43.99 37.72 2.70
C ILE A 102 44.85 38.13 3.89
N GLU A 103 45.01 37.26 4.89
CA GLU A 103 45.79 37.52 6.11
C GLU A 103 47.31 37.32 5.93
N SER A 104 47.73 36.71 4.82
CA SER A 104 49.13 36.49 4.46
C SER A 104 49.70 37.52 3.48
N ILE A 105 48.94 38.56 3.15
CA ILE A 105 49.33 39.67 2.27
C ILE A 105 49.73 40.88 3.10
#